data_AF-A0A2P9A724-F1
#
_entry.id   AF-A0A2P9A724-F1
#
_cell.length_a   1.000
_cell.length_b   1.000
_cell.length_c   1.000
_cell.angle_alpha   90.00
_cell.angle_beta   90.00
_cell.angle_gamma   90.00
#
_symmetry.space_group_name_H-M   'P 1'
#
loop_
_entity.id
_entity.type
_entity.pdbx_description
1 polymer ?
#
loop_
_entity_poly.entity_id
_entity_poly.type
_entity_poly.pdbx_seq_one_letter_code
_entity_poly.pdbx_strand_id
1 'polypeptide(L)'
;SRWRQGRPGSSLSASGTGISGLQPGSVPARPLLVQPGAAGRGIWPGLAPLAEGGVWIIASFFLLVSVCAWWVRTYLRAQALGMGKHVAWAFASAIWLFLVLGLFRPILMGSWSHAVPYGIFSHLDWTNNFSLQYGNLFYNPFHALSIVFLYGSALLFAMHGATILAVSRFGGDRELEQ
;
A
#
# COMPACT_ATOMS: atom_id res chain seq x y z
N SER A 1 -49.33 -27.71 14.46
CA SER A 1 -49.81 -28.70 13.49
C SER A 1 -49.47 -28.26 12.08
N ARG A 2 -48.64 -29.08 11.41
CA ARG A 2 -48.72 -29.38 9.97
C ARG A 2 -48.43 -28.23 8.97
N TRP A 3 -47.14 -27.95 8.74
CA TRP A 3 -46.58 -27.67 7.40
C TRP A 3 -45.12 -28.10 7.33
N ARG A 4 -44.91 -29.43 7.28
CA ARG A 4 -43.65 -30.07 6.87
C ARG A 4 -44.01 -31.36 6.14
N GLN A 5 -43.21 -31.69 5.12
CA GLN A 5 -43.24 -32.85 4.19
C GLN A 5 -43.91 -32.52 2.84
N GLY A 6 -43.31 -32.77 1.67
CA GLY A 6 -42.31 -33.78 1.32
C GLY A 6 -41.24 -33.36 0.26
N ARG A 7 -40.20 -34.20 0.23
CA ARG A 7 -38.93 -34.24 -0.54
C ARG A 7 -39.14 -34.79 -1.99
N PRO A 8 -38.14 -35.19 -2.84
CA PRO A 8 -36.66 -35.24 -2.74
C PRO A 8 -35.90 -34.78 -4.03
N GLY A 9 -34.57 -34.90 -4.02
CA GLY A 9 -33.64 -34.19 -4.93
C GLY A 9 -33.38 -34.81 -6.31
N SER A 10 -32.53 -34.11 -7.08
CA SER A 10 -31.63 -34.70 -8.08
C SER A 10 -30.53 -33.71 -8.51
N SER A 11 -29.28 -34.20 -8.42
CA SER A 11 -28.10 -33.93 -9.25
C SER A 11 -27.77 -32.53 -9.82
N LEU A 12 -26.61 -32.02 -9.37
CA LEU A 12 -25.48 -31.57 -10.21
C LEU A 12 -25.80 -31.13 -11.66
N SER A 13 -25.60 -29.84 -11.93
CA SER A 13 -25.00 -29.40 -13.20
C SER A 13 -24.04 -28.25 -12.95
N ALA A 14 -22.76 -28.57 -12.92
CA ALA A 14 -21.67 -27.63 -13.08
C ALA A 14 -21.58 -27.28 -14.57
N SER A 15 -22.22 -26.20 -15.00
CA SER A 15 -21.95 -25.58 -16.30
C SER A 15 -22.48 -24.14 -16.33
N GLY A 16 -21.76 -23.25 -15.66
CA GLY A 16 -21.97 -21.81 -15.75
C GLY A 16 -20.70 -21.15 -16.26
N THR A 17 -20.43 -21.31 -17.56
CA THR A 17 -19.51 -20.47 -18.32
C THR A 17 -19.89 -19.01 -18.11
N GLY A 18 -19.21 -18.36 -17.16
CA GLY A 18 -19.37 -16.95 -16.82
C GLY A 18 -18.79 -16.04 -17.90
N ILE A 19 -19.45 -15.99 -19.05
CA ILE A 19 -19.24 -14.98 -20.10
C ILE A 19 -20.62 -14.56 -20.62
N SER A 20 -21.44 -13.92 -19.77
CA SER A 20 -22.71 -13.29 -20.16
C SER A 20 -23.26 -12.48 -18.97
N GLY A 21 -22.75 -11.27 -18.77
CA GLY A 21 -23.23 -10.40 -17.69
C GLY A 21 -22.80 -8.94 -17.78
N LEU A 22 -22.27 -8.49 -18.92
CA LEU A 22 -22.03 -7.06 -19.16
C LEU A 22 -23.28 -6.50 -19.84
N GLN A 23 -24.19 -5.90 -19.06
CA GLN A 23 -25.19 -4.99 -19.62
C GLN A 23 -24.46 -3.77 -20.21
N PRO A 24 -24.72 -3.41 -21.48
CA PRO A 24 -24.13 -2.22 -22.08
C PRO A 24 -24.87 -0.99 -21.52
N GLY A 25 -24.21 -0.25 -20.63
CA GLY A 25 -24.73 1.05 -20.16
C GLY A 25 -24.62 1.33 -18.67
N SER A 26 -24.26 0.36 -17.82
CA SER A 26 -23.87 0.67 -16.45
C SER A 26 -22.37 0.91 -16.41
N VAL A 27 -21.95 2.17 -16.43
CA VAL A 27 -20.67 2.52 -15.82
C VAL A 27 -20.92 2.29 -14.33
N PRO A 28 -20.46 1.18 -13.70
CA PRO A 28 -20.50 1.15 -12.25
C PRO A 28 -19.73 2.40 -11.81
N ALA A 29 -20.26 3.14 -10.85
CA ALA A 29 -19.52 4.18 -10.15
C ALA A 29 -18.36 3.49 -9.42
N ARG A 30 -17.36 3.06 -10.20
CA ARG A 30 -16.12 2.51 -9.73
C ARG A 30 -15.44 3.74 -9.13
N PRO A 31 -15.11 3.73 -7.83
CA PRO A 31 -14.21 4.73 -7.29
C PRO A 31 -12.98 4.84 -8.23
N LEU A 32 -12.28 5.96 -8.24
CA LEU A 32 -11.05 6.12 -9.02
C LEU A 32 -10.05 5.01 -8.62
N LEU A 33 -10.09 3.88 -9.34
CA LEU A 33 -9.39 2.64 -9.02
C LEU A 33 -8.50 2.29 -10.21
N VAL A 34 -7.20 2.40 -10.02
CA VAL A 34 -6.22 1.88 -10.98
C VAL A 34 -5.74 0.53 -10.43
N GLN A 35 -6.24 -0.55 -11.02
CA GLN A 35 -5.98 -1.93 -10.59
C GLN A 35 -4.72 -2.49 -11.25
N PRO A 36 -3.91 -3.29 -10.53
CA PRO A 36 -2.82 -4.04 -11.14
C PRO A 36 -3.36 -5.09 -12.13
N GLY A 37 -2.49 -5.63 -12.99
CA GLY A 37 -2.84 -6.62 -14.00
C GLY A 37 -3.58 -7.84 -13.43
N ALA A 38 -4.42 -8.47 -14.26
CA ALA A 38 -5.26 -9.61 -13.87
C ALA A 38 -4.45 -10.82 -13.36
N ALA A 39 -5.00 -11.55 -12.39
CA ALA A 39 -4.39 -12.77 -11.85
C ALA A 39 -4.21 -13.83 -12.97
N GLY A 40 -2.97 -14.29 -13.16
CA GLY A 40 -2.58 -15.23 -14.23
C GLY A 40 -1.88 -14.58 -15.43
N ARG A 41 -1.93 -13.26 -15.56
CA ARG A 41 -1.10 -12.50 -16.51
C ARG A 41 0.24 -12.25 -15.83
N GLY A 42 1.25 -13.04 -16.17
CA GLY A 42 2.58 -12.97 -15.56
C GLY A 42 3.27 -11.60 -15.66
N ILE A 43 4.54 -11.52 -15.27
CA ILE A 43 5.29 -10.26 -15.19
C ILE A 43 5.49 -9.59 -16.57
N TRP A 44 5.49 -10.38 -17.65
CA TRP A 44 5.91 -9.90 -18.97
C TRP A 44 4.88 -8.95 -19.60
N PRO A 45 5.31 -7.77 -20.07
CA PRO A 45 4.46 -6.66 -20.51
C PRO A 45 4.00 -6.84 -21.96
N GLY A 46 3.56 -8.04 -22.33
CA GLY A 46 2.82 -8.24 -23.59
C GLY A 46 1.51 -7.49 -23.50
N LEU A 47 1.57 -6.16 -23.71
CA LEU A 47 0.51 -5.16 -23.71
C LEU A 47 -0.78 -5.65 -23.05
N ALA A 48 -0.77 -5.73 -21.70
CA ALA A 48 -2.01 -5.78 -20.98
C ALA A 48 -2.88 -4.63 -21.52
N PRO A 49 -4.10 -4.89 -22.03
CA PRO A 49 -4.98 -3.84 -22.50
C PRO A 49 -5.05 -2.73 -21.44
N LEU A 50 -5.12 -1.46 -21.87
CA LEU A 50 -5.08 -0.32 -20.95
C LEU A 50 -6.09 -0.46 -19.79
N ALA A 51 -7.27 -1.00 -20.11
CA ALA A 51 -8.35 -1.26 -19.14
C ALA A 51 -8.06 -2.40 -18.13
N GLU A 52 -7.06 -3.24 -18.37
CA GLU A 52 -6.77 -4.47 -17.62
C GLU A 52 -5.37 -4.46 -16.98
N GLY A 53 -4.95 -3.28 -16.51
CA GLY A 53 -3.71 -3.10 -15.76
C GLY A 53 -2.60 -2.36 -16.51
N GLY A 54 -2.75 -2.09 -17.81
CA GLY A 54 -1.80 -1.27 -18.56
C GLY A 54 -1.67 0.16 -18.00
N VAL A 55 -2.79 0.77 -17.61
CA VAL A 55 -2.80 2.09 -16.95
C VAL A 55 -2.08 2.06 -15.60
N TRP A 56 -2.14 0.95 -14.87
CA TRP A 56 -1.42 0.80 -13.61
C TRP A 56 0.08 0.83 -13.82
N ILE A 57 0.61 0.06 -14.78
CA ILE A 57 2.05 0.03 -15.08
C ILE A 57 2.56 1.42 -15.48
N ILE A 58 1.81 2.13 -16.33
CA ILE A 58 2.16 3.49 -16.75
C ILE A 58 2.15 4.45 -15.55
N ALA A 59 1.10 4.40 -14.73
CA ALA A 59 1.00 5.22 -13.52
C ALA A 59 2.13 4.91 -12.52
N SER A 60 2.47 3.63 -12.32
CA SER A 60 3.57 3.18 -11.46
C SER A 60 4.92 3.71 -11.95
N PHE A 61 5.16 3.71 -13.26
CA PHE A 61 6.38 4.25 -13.85
C PHE A 61 6.50 5.75 -13.59
N PHE A 62 5.47 6.54 -13.88
CA PHE A 62 5.49 7.99 -13.62
C PHE A 62 5.56 8.32 -12.13
N LEU A 63 4.90 7.54 -11.28
CA LEU A 63 5.00 7.65 -9.82
C LEU A 63 6.45 7.42 -9.36
N LEU A 64 7.11 6.37 -9.85
CA LEU A 64 8.49 6.07 -9.51
C LEU A 64 9.43 7.21 -9.94
N VAL A 65 9.30 7.69 -11.17
CA VAL A 65 10.10 8.83 -11.67
C VAL A 65 9.88 10.07 -10.81
N SER A 66 8.62 10.39 -10.49
CA SER A 66 8.27 11.54 -9.65
C SER A 66 8.91 11.46 -8.26
N VAL A 67 8.80 10.31 -7.59
CA VAL A 67 9.36 10.08 -6.26
C VAL A 67 10.90 10.10 -6.27
N CYS A 68 11.53 9.49 -7.28
CA CYS A 68 12.99 9.53 -7.45
C CYS A 68 13.49 10.95 -7.73
N ALA A 69 12.81 11.70 -8.61
CA ALA A 69 13.15 13.09 -8.89
C ALA A 69 13.04 13.96 -7.63
N TRP A 70 12.00 13.75 -6.82
CA TRP A 70 11.87 14.43 -5.53
C TRP A 70 13.00 14.09 -4.57
N TRP A 71 13.39 12.81 -4.49
CA TRP A 71 14.50 12.37 -3.63
C TRP A 71 15.83 13.02 -4.03
N VAL A 72 16.17 13.00 -5.33
CA VAL A 72 17.37 13.66 -5.86
C VAL A 72 17.33 15.16 -5.57
N ARG A 73 16.18 15.81 -5.77
CA ARG A 73 16.01 17.24 -5.44
C ARG A 73 16.30 17.53 -3.97
N THR A 74 15.78 16.71 -3.05
CA THR A 74 16.00 16.85 -1.61
C THR A 74 17.48 16.67 -1.25
N TYR A 75 18.16 15.69 -1.87
CA TYR A 75 19.58 15.47 -1.69
C TYR A 75 20.43 16.67 -2.15
N LEU A 76 20.17 17.17 -3.37
CA LEU A 76 20.90 18.31 -3.94
C LEU A 76 20.67 19.59 -3.16
N ARG A 77 19.46 19.82 -2.64
CA ARG A 77 19.17 20.98 -1.79
C ARG A 77 19.91 20.95 -0.46
N ALA A 78 20.02 19.80 0.19
CA ALA A 78 20.83 19.68 1.40
C ALA A 78 22.31 20.00 1.11
N GLN A 79 22.84 19.53 -0.03
CA GLN A 79 24.21 19.83 -0.45
C GLN A 79 24.43 21.33 -0.74
N ALA A 80 23.53 21.97 -1.48
CA ALA A 80 23.63 23.40 -1.80
C ALA A 80 23.55 24.30 -0.55
N LEU A 81 22.89 23.84 0.52
CA LEU A 81 22.79 24.54 1.80
C LEU A 81 23.93 24.19 2.77
N GLY A 82 24.84 23.28 2.41
CA GLY A 82 25.90 22.81 3.32
C GLY A 82 25.36 22.01 4.53
N MET A 83 24.14 21.48 4.45
CA MET A 83 23.50 20.72 5.53
C MET A 83 23.75 19.21 5.39
N GLY A 84 23.57 18.48 6.50
CA GLY A 84 23.55 17.01 6.48
C GLY A 84 22.40 16.45 5.64
N LYS A 85 22.62 15.29 5.00
CA LYS A 85 21.67 14.67 4.05
C LYS A 85 20.68 13.68 4.69
N HIS A 86 20.53 13.72 6.01
CA HIS A 86 19.76 12.77 6.80
C HIS A 86 18.30 12.65 6.33
N VAL A 87 17.66 13.77 5.96
CA VAL A 87 16.27 13.77 5.47
C VAL A 87 16.13 12.98 4.17
N ALA A 88 17.08 13.11 3.24
CA ALA A 88 17.06 12.35 1.99
C ALA A 88 17.21 10.84 2.27
N TRP A 89 18.14 10.45 3.15
CA TRP A 89 18.32 9.05 3.54
C TRP A 89 17.14 8.48 4.31
N ALA A 90 16.52 9.26 5.21
CA ALA A 90 15.29 8.86 5.88
C ALA A 90 14.16 8.62 4.87
N PHE A 91 13.98 9.49 3.88
CA PHE A 91 12.97 9.30 2.85
C PHE A 91 13.26 8.10 1.93
N ALA A 92 14.54 7.76 1.72
CA ALA A 92 14.92 6.55 0.96
C ALA A 92 14.33 5.27 1.57
N SER A 93 14.16 5.21 2.90
CA SER A 93 13.51 4.07 3.56
C SER A 93 12.03 3.91 3.18
N ALA A 94 11.32 5.02 2.94
CA ALA A 94 9.93 4.99 2.48
C ALA A 94 9.83 4.54 1.02
N ILE A 95 10.76 5.00 0.16
CA ILE A 95 10.90 4.51 -1.23
C ILE A 95 11.16 3.01 -1.23
N TRP A 96 12.01 2.52 -0.34
CA TRP A 96 12.29 1.09 -0.20
C TRP A 96 11.03 0.28 0.11
N LEU A 97 10.25 0.65 1.13
CA LEU A 97 8.99 -0.04 1.45
C LEU A 97 8.01 -0.03 0.26
N PHE A 98 7.89 1.11 -0.40
CA PHE A 98 7.08 1.26 -1.61
C PHE A 98 7.53 0.30 -2.73
N LEU A 99 8.83 0.17 -2.99
CA LEU A 99 9.38 -0.74 -3.99
C LEU A 99 9.22 -2.21 -3.60
N VAL A 100 9.36 -2.54 -2.31
CA VAL A 100 9.16 -3.91 -1.82
C VAL A 100 7.75 -4.40 -2.16
N LEU A 101 6.72 -3.57 -1.92
CA LEU A 101 5.32 -3.95 -2.16
C LEU A 101 4.88 -3.78 -3.62
N GLY A 102 5.35 -2.72 -4.28
CA GLY A 102 4.92 -2.35 -5.63
C GLY A 102 5.72 -2.99 -6.76
N LEU A 103 6.97 -3.43 -6.51
CA LEU A 103 7.88 -3.90 -7.54
C LEU A 103 8.50 -5.28 -7.21
N PHE A 104 9.28 -5.38 -6.14
CA PHE A 104 10.08 -6.58 -5.87
C PHE A 104 9.22 -7.80 -5.51
N ARG A 105 8.26 -7.67 -4.58
CA ARG A 105 7.39 -8.77 -4.19
C ARG A 105 6.55 -9.29 -5.38
N PRO A 106 5.87 -8.44 -6.18
CA PRO A 106 5.16 -8.90 -7.38
C PRO A 106 6.05 -9.61 -8.40
N ILE A 107 7.28 -9.14 -8.60
CA ILE A 107 8.26 -9.80 -9.48
C ILE A 107 8.61 -11.19 -8.95
N LEU A 108 8.92 -11.33 -7.66
CA LEU A 108 9.25 -12.62 -7.05
C LEU A 108 8.06 -13.60 -7.05
N MET A 109 6.83 -13.08 -7.02
CA MET A 109 5.60 -13.88 -7.11
C MET A 109 5.18 -14.18 -8.55
N GLY A 110 5.88 -13.66 -9.56
CA GLY A 110 5.61 -13.97 -10.96
C GLY A 110 4.41 -13.24 -11.56
N SER A 111 3.75 -12.32 -10.84
CA SER A 111 2.53 -11.66 -11.30
C SER A 111 2.34 -10.27 -10.67
N TRP A 112 1.96 -9.29 -11.51
CA TRP A 112 1.61 -7.94 -11.07
C TRP A 112 0.33 -7.90 -10.23
N SER A 113 -0.52 -8.92 -10.28
CA SER A 113 -1.76 -8.99 -9.49
C SER A 113 -1.52 -8.96 -7.97
N HIS A 114 -0.29 -9.26 -7.53
CA HIS A 114 0.09 -9.18 -6.12
C HIS A 114 0.48 -7.76 -5.69
N ALA A 115 0.62 -6.82 -6.62
CA ALA A 115 0.96 -5.44 -6.34
C ALA A 115 -0.22 -4.67 -5.75
N VAL A 116 0.09 -3.51 -5.19
CA VAL A 116 -0.87 -2.64 -4.52
C VAL A 116 -1.70 -1.86 -5.55
N PRO A 117 -3.05 -1.88 -5.45
CA PRO A 117 -3.90 -1.05 -6.31
C PRO A 117 -3.87 0.42 -5.87
N TYR A 118 -4.03 1.34 -6.84
CA TYR A 118 -4.15 2.76 -6.54
C TYR A 118 -5.61 3.15 -6.40
N GLY A 119 -6.04 3.27 -5.14
CA GLY A 119 -7.38 3.69 -4.74
C GLY A 119 -7.53 3.51 -3.24
N ILE A 120 -8.20 4.44 -2.55
CA ILE A 120 -8.25 4.45 -1.08
C ILE A 120 -8.82 3.14 -0.54
N PHE A 121 -10.04 2.77 -0.95
CA PHE A 121 -10.70 1.57 -0.46
C PHE A 121 -10.07 0.29 -1.01
N SER A 122 -9.70 0.25 -2.29
CA SER A 122 -9.05 -0.93 -2.89
C SER A 122 -7.71 -1.25 -2.23
N HIS A 123 -6.98 -0.23 -1.79
CA HIS A 123 -5.73 -0.41 -1.05
C HIS A 123 -5.98 -1.05 0.32
N LEU A 124 -7.02 -0.62 1.03
CA LEU A 124 -7.42 -1.22 2.31
C LEU A 124 -7.87 -2.67 2.14
N ASP A 125 -8.66 -2.95 1.10
CA ASP A 125 -9.08 -4.32 0.77
C ASP A 125 -7.88 -5.21 0.43
N TRP A 126 -6.92 -4.69 -0.32
CA TRP A 126 -5.66 -5.38 -0.61
C TRP A 126 -4.87 -5.67 0.66
N THR A 127 -4.72 -4.71 1.56
CA THR A 127 -3.99 -4.88 2.83
C THR A 127 -4.67 -5.92 3.73
N ASN A 128 -6.00 -5.90 3.80
CA ASN A 128 -6.75 -6.91 4.55
C ASN A 128 -6.55 -8.31 3.95
N ASN A 129 -6.67 -8.45 2.63
CA ASN A 129 -6.45 -9.72 1.93
C ASN A 129 -5.00 -10.20 2.03
N PHE A 130 -4.02 -9.29 2.02
CA PHE A 130 -2.62 -9.61 2.24
C PHE A 130 -2.39 -10.28 3.61
N SER A 131 -3.11 -9.83 4.65
CA SER A 131 -3.09 -10.48 5.96
C SER A 131 -3.80 -11.84 5.93
N LEU A 132 -4.96 -11.96 5.28
CA LEU A 132 -5.71 -13.22 5.30
C LEU A 132 -5.07 -14.34 4.48
N GLN A 133 -4.43 -14.01 3.35
CA GLN A 133 -3.86 -15.00 2.42
C GLN A 133 -2.69 -15.80 3.01
N TYR A 134 -1.90 -15.23 3.91
CA TYR A 134 -0.73 -15.88 4.49
C TYR A 134 -0.92 -16.23 5.97
N GLY A 135 -2.18 -16.23 6.45
CA GLY A 135 -2.50 -16.33 7.86
C GLY A 135 -2.25 -15.01 8.59
N ASN A 136 -2.74 -14.90 9.83
CA ASN A 136 -2.76 -13.63 10.56
C ASN A 136 -1.36 -12.95 10.61
N LEU A 137 -1.26 -11.78 9.94
CA LEU A 137 -0.02 -11.00 9.79
C LEU A 137 0.59 -10.57 11.13
N PHE A 138 -0.20 -10.53 12.21
CA PHE A 138 0.29 -10.21 13.55
C PHE A 138 1.33 -11.21 14.08
N TYR A 139 1.37 -12.44 13.55
CA TYR A 139 2.36 -13.45 13.95
C TYR A 139 3.66 -13.38 13.14
N ASN A 140 3.77 -12.52 12.14
CA ASN A 140 5.02 -12.31 11.42
C ASN A 140 5.99 -11.49 12.30
N PRO A 141 7.20 -11.99 12.62
CA PRO A 141 8.11 -11.32 13.53
C PRO A 141 8.58 -9.95 13.01
N PHE A 142 8.76 -9.79 11.69
CA PHE A 142 9.13 -8.50 11.10
C PHE A 142 7.97 -7.50 11.12
N HIS A 143 6.73 -7.98 10.96
CA HIS A 143 5.56 -7.13 11.12
C HIS A 143 5.40 -6.67 12.57
N ALA A 144 5.59 -7.57 13.55
CA ALA A 144 5.59 -7.23 14.97
C ALA A 144 6.65 -6.16 15.30
N LEU A 145 7.88 -6.32 14.78
CA LEU A 145 8.94 -5.30 14.92
C LEU A 145 8.52 -3.96 14.30
N SER A 146 7.88 -3.96 13.13
CA SER A 146 7.41 -2.72 12.50
C SER A 146 6.37 -1.99 13.34
N ILE A 147 5.47 -2.72 14.02
CA ILE A 147 4.48 -2.15 14.95
C ILE A 147 5.18 -1.51 16.15
N VAL A 148 6.19 -2.19 16.73
CA VAL A 148 6.97 -1.65 17.85
C VAL A 148 7.64 -0.34 17.48
N PHE A 149 8.29 -0.27 16.30
CA PHE A 149 8.92 0.98 15.85
C PHE A 149 7.91 2.07 15.51
N LEU A 150 6.77 1.72 14.89
CA LEU A 150 5.73 2.68 14.57
C LEU A 150 5.15 3.32 15.85
N TYR A 151 4.68 2.51 16.80
CA TYR A 151 4.12 3.00 18.05
C TYR A 151 5.17 3.66 18.95
N GLY A 152 6.38 3.08 19.01
CA GLY A 152 7.49 3.67 19.74
C GLY A 152 7.89 5.05 19.20
N SER A 153 7.95 5.22 17.87
CA SER A 153 8.28 6.52 17.27
C SER A 153 7.22 7.58 17.56
N ALA A 154 5.92 7.23 17.52
CA ALA A 154 4.85 8.14 17.85
C ALA A 154 4.90 8.58 19.33
N LEU A 155 5.16 7.63 20.24
CA LEU A 155 5.31 7.92 21.67
C LEU A 155 6.53 8.81 21.95
N LEU A 156 7.69 8.48 21.38
CA LEU A 156 8.91 9.28 21.52
C LEU A 156 8.75 10.68 20.93
N PHE A 157 8.08 10.81 19.78
CA PHE A 157 7.78 12.10 19.18
C PHE A 157 6.87 12.94 20.09
N ALA A 158 5.83 12.34 20.66
CA ALA A 158 4.95 13.02 21.61
C ALA A 158 5.69 13.46 22.88
N MET A 159 6.52 12.59 23.46
CA MET A 159 7.34 12.92 24.62
C MET A 159 8.32 14.05 24.30
N HIS A 160 9.06 13.94 23.20
CA HIS A 160 10.01 14.97 22.77
C HIS A 160 9.33 16.33 22.57
N GLY A 161 8.24 16.36 21.81
CA GLY A 161 7.48 17.59 21.57
C GLY A 161 6.92 18.18 22.87
N ALA A 162 6.37 17.35 23.76
CA ALA A 162 5.87 17.80 25.06
C ALA A 162 6.97 18.37 25.94
N THR A 163 8.15 17.76 25.98
CA THR A 163 9.30 18.26 26.75
C THR A 163 9.75 19.62 26.25
N ILE A 164 9.93 19.80 24.93
CA ILE A 164 10.32 21.09 24.36
C ILE A 164 9.31 22.17 24.71
N LEU A 165 8.01 21.91 24.52
CA LEU A 165 6.96 22.87 24.86
C LEU A 165 6.91 23.19 26.36
N ALA A 166 7.13 22.20 27.23
CA ALA A 166 7.17 22.40 28.67
C ALA A 166 8.37 23.26 29.08
N VAL A 167 9.57 22.96 28.58
CA VAL A 167 10.80 23.73 28.88
C VAL A 167 10.64 25.19 28.45
N SER A 168 10.14 25.44 27.24
CA SER A 168 9.87 26.81 26.77
C SER A 168 8.81 27.52 27.60
N ARG A 169 7.75 26.81 28.04
CA ARG A 169 6.68 27.41 28.85
C ARG A 169 7.11 27.76 30.27
N PHE A 170 7.91 26.90 30.90
CA PHE A 170 8.31 27.04 32.29
C PHE A 170 9.63 27.78 32.48
N GLY A 171 10.17 28.37 31.42
CA GLY A 171 11.30 29.30 31.49
C GLY A 171 12.64 28.62 31.67
N GLY A 172 12.86 27.46 31.04
CA GLY A 172 14.15 26.75 31.11
C GLY A 172 15.33 27.49 30.47
N ASP A 173 15.07 28.56 29.72
CA ASP A 173 16.07 29.52 29.23
C ASP A 173 16.71 30.35 30.35
N ARG A 174 15.99 30.57 31.47
CA ARG A 174 16.46 31.34 32.63
C ARG A 174 17.56 30.63 33.41
N GLU A 175 17.73 29.32 33.20
CA GLU A 175 18.81 28.51 33.78
C GLU A 175 20.16 28.75 33.06
N LEU A 176 20.16 29.38 31.88
CA LEU A 176 21.39 29.66 31.10
C LEU A 176 22.10 30.96 31.52
N GLU A 177 21.46 31.79 32.34
CA GLU A 177 21.98 33.09 32.80
C GLU A 177 22.62 33.04 34.21
N GLN A 178 22.70 31.85 34.82
CA GLN A 178 23.36 31.59 36.11
C GLN A 178 24.76 30.99 35.93
#